data_AF-A0A326QK34-F1
#
_entry.id   AF-A0A326QK34-F1
#
_cell.length_a   1.000
_cell.length_b   1.000
_cell.length_c   1.000
_cell.angle_alpha   90.00
_cell.angle_beta   90.00
_cell.angle_gamma   90.00
#
_symmetry.space_group_name_H-M   'P 1'
#
loop_
_entity.id
_entity.type
_entity.pdbx_description
1 polymer ?
#
loop_
_entity_poly.entity_id
_entity_poly.type
_entity_poly.pdbx_seq_one_letter_code
_entity_poly.pdbx_strand_id
1 'polypeptide(L)'
;MRPGDLKQRLALFQLIAASSKLPEHYRWYSLIIIAYQAIATDDFPLMEHAAADLERLVQQLLSDPGVFICQRANRENRAKLLVSVFTALSRLYLSLGSIDSFESVGIRVSVIIDSVDLTAIDPDSAYRSTRNLMRCLAIEALQAWHQQDAERWRLACHRLRRVHDHCHRPCFDASSAQEDHRGFAREMLGAVATTDGTGWLVAKEDEQIHHLITLIIKTTFEPRFLPKIRVMFASYLAPSQ
;
A
#
# COMPACT_ATOMS: atom_id res chain seq x y z
N MET A 1 28.86 9.36 1.87
CA MET A 1 28.97 8.94 0.46
C MET A 1 27.69 8.23 0.06
N ARG A 2 26.94 8.73 -0.93
CA ARG A 2 25.93 7.90 -1.62
C ARG A 2 26.72 7.06 -2.65
N PRO A 3 26.61 5.72 -2.66
CA PRO A 3 27.15 4.93 -3.76
C PRO A 3 26.54 5.44 -5.07
N GLY A 4 27.38 5.91 -5.99
CA GLY A 4 26.94 6.44 -7.28
C GLY A 4 26.44 5.35 -8.24
N ASP A 5 26.74 4.09 -7.94
CA ASP A 5 26.35 2.93 -8.73
C ASP A 5 25.15 2.19 -8.11
N LEU A 6 24.11 2.03 -8.92
CA LEU A 6 22.89 1.30 -8.61
C LEU A 6 23.17 -0.14 -8.18
N LYS A 7 24.14 -0.80 -8.81
CA LYS A 7 24.53 -2.18 -8.48
C LYS A 7 25.19 -2.28 -7.11
N GLN A 8 26.10 -1.35 -6.80
CA GLN A 8 26.73 -1.29 -5.47
C GLN A 8 25.70 -1.04 -4.37
N ARG A 9 24.71 -0.19 -4.64
CA ARG A 9 23.60 0.06 -3.70
C ARG A 9 22.75 -1.19 -3.47
N LEU A 10 22.41 -1.92 -4.54
CA LEU A 10 21.66 -3.17 -4.42
C LEU A 10 22.43 -4.23 -3.62
N ALA A 11 23.71 -4.44 -3.94
CA ALA A 11 24.57 -5.38 -3.23
C ALA A 11 24.67 -5.04 -1.73
N LEU A 12 24.79 -3.76 -1.38
CA LEU A 12 24.79 -3.33 0.01
C LEU A 12 23.49 -3.71 0.74
N PHE A 13 22.32 -3.49 0.14
CA PHE A 13 21.05 -3.84 0.78
C PHE A 13 20.83 -5.35 0.89
N GLN A 14 21.29 -6.13 -0.08
CA GLN A 14 21.29 -7.59 0.02
C GLN A 14 22.16 -8.08 1.18
N LEU A 15 23.35 -7.49 1.37
CA LEU A 15 24.21 -7.78 2.52
C LEU A 15 23.55 -7.39 3.85
N ILE A 16 22.89 -6.23 3.91
CA ILE A 16 22.17 -5.80 5.12
C ILE A 16 21.02 -6.78 5.43
N ALA A 17 20.20 -7.14 4.44
CA ALA A 17 19.07 -8.06 4.62
C ALA A 17 19.51 -9.44 5.15
N ALA A 18 20.62 -9.96 4.62
CA ALA A 18 21.19 -11.26 5.01
C ALA A 18 21.93 -11.24 6.36
N SER A 19 22.27 -10.06 6.90
CA SER A 19 23.09 -9.96 8.11
C SER A 19 22.35 -10.48 9.35
N SER A 20 22.95 -11.43 10.07
CA SER A 20 22.47 -11.87 11.39
C SER A 20 22.88 -10.92 12.54
N LYS A 21 23.75 -9.94 12.26
CA LYS A 21 24.32 -9.04 13.27
C LYS A 21 23.60 -7.70 13.38
N LEU A 22 22.78 -7.36 12.39
CA LEU A 22 22.07 -6.08 12.36
C LEU A 22 20.67 -6.21 12.96
N PRO A 23 20.16 -5.14 13.61
CA PRO A 23 18.77 -5.09 14.06
C PRO A 23 17.77 -5.45 12.96
N GLU A 24 16.72 -6.18 13.35
CA GLU A 24 15.68 -6.68 12.44
C GLU A 24 15.10 -5.60 11.53
N HIS A 25 14.79 -4.43 12.07
CA HIS A 25 14.19 -3.35 11.30
C HIS A 25 15.08 -2.89 10.13
N TYR A 26 16.42 -2.87 10.28
CA TYR A 26 17.30 -2.54 9.15
C TYR A 26 17.27 -3.61 8.08
N ARG A 27 17.23 -4.87 8.48
CA ARG A 27 17.18 -6.02 7.56
C ARG A 27 15.86 -6.02 6.79
N TRP A 28 14.75 -5.87 7.49
CA TRP A 28 13.40 -5.87 6.91
C TRP A 28 13.14 -4.69 5.99
N TYR A 29 13.56 -3.48 6.36
CA TYR A 29 13.47 -2.33 5.45
C TYR A 29 14.40 -2.46 4.24
N SER A 30 15.49 -3.22 4.34
CA SER A 30 16.36 -3.50 3.18
C SER A 30 15.64 -4.36 2.14
N LEU A 31 14.79 -5.32 2.55
CA LEU A 31 13.97 -6.09 1.61
C LEU A 31 13.01 -5.19 0.81
N ILE A 32 12.39 -4.21 1.47
CA ILE A 32 11.53 -3.22 0.80
C ILE A 32 12.34 -2.40 -0.22
N ILE A 33 13.55 -1.99 0.14
CA ILE A 33 14.42 -1.24 -0.76
C ILE A 33 14.81 -2.11 -1.97
N ILE A 34 15.20 -3.37 -1.76
CA ILE A 34 15.52 -4.33 -2.82
C ILE A 34 14.34 -4.49 -3.78
N ALA A 35 13.11 -4.64 -3.28
CA ALA A 35 11.90 -4.71 -4.10
C ALA A 35 11.73 -3.48 -5.02
N TYR A 36 11.87 -2.27 -4.48
CA TYR A 36 11.78 -1.05 -5.28
C TYR A 36 12.94 -0.90 -6.28
N GLN A 37 14.15 -1.38 -5.94
CA GLN A 37 15.25 -1.40 -6.90
C GLN A 37 14.99 -2.37 -8.04
N ALA A 38 14.50 -3.59 -7.74
CA ALA A 38 14.17 -4.60 -8.73
C ALA A 38 13.17 -4.05 -9.76
N ILE A 39 12.10 -3.38 -9.28
CA ILE A 39 11.12 -2.69 -10.11
C ILE A 39 11.77 -1.58 -10.95
N ALA A 40 12.64 -0.77 -10.34
CA ALA A 40 13.28 0.35 -11.05
C ALA A 40 14.26 -0.09 -12.15
N THR A 41 14.78 -1.31 -12.06
CA THR A 41 15.71 -1.90 -13.05
C THR A 41 15.06 -2.91 -13.98
N ASP A 42 13.73 -3.11 -13.89
CA ASP A 42 13.01 -4.14 -14.63
C ASP A 42 13.66 -5.55 -14.50
N ASP A 43 14.21 -5.86 -13.32
CA ASP A 43 14.87 -7.14 -13.03
C ASP A 43 13.85 -8.17 -12.54
N PHE A 44 13.18 -8.85 -13.48
CA PHE A 44 12.09 -9.79 -13.19
C PHE A 44 12.49 -10.93 -12.23
N PRO A 45 13.63 -11.64 -12.42
CA PRO A 45 14.05 -12.63 -11.44
C PRO A 45 14.20 -12.06 -10.03
N LEU A 46 14.81 -10.87 -9.90
CA LEU A 46 14.94 -10.24 -8.59
C LEU A 46 13.58 -9.81 -8.01
N MET A 47 12.62 -9.39 -8.84
CA MET A 47 11.26 -9.08 -8.39
C MET A 47 10.55 -10.31 -7.80
N GLU A 48 10.65 -11.47 -8.45
CA GLU A 48 10.07 -12.73 -7.95
C GLU A 48 10.68 -13.13 -6.60
N HIS A 49 12.01 -13.06 -6.48
CA HIS A 49 12.70 -13.34 -5.22
C HIS A 49 12.30 -12.35 -4.13
N ALA A 50 12.24 -11.05 -4.46
CA ALA A 50 11.82 -10.01 -3.52
C ALA A 50 10.37 -10.21 -3.05
N ALA A 51 9.46 -10.63 -3.94
CA ALA A 51 8.08 -10.94 -3.58
C ALA A 51 8.02 -12.10 -2.59
N ALA A 52 8.75 -13.19 -2.85
CA ALA A 52 8.82 -14.34 -1.95
C ALA A 52 9.41 -13.97 -0.57
N ASP A 53 10.46 -13.14 -0.54
CA ASP A 53 11.06 -12.65 0.71
C ASP A 53 10.09 -11.78 1.52
N LEU A 54 9.37 -10.89 0.85
CA LEU A 54 8.38 -10.03 1.49
C LEU A 54 7.17 -10.81 1.97
N GLU A 55 6.70 -11.83 1.24
CA GLU A 55 5.63 -12.71 1.72
C GLU A 55 6.03 -13.48 2.99
N ARG A 56 7.27 -13.99 3.04
CA ARG A 56 7.81 -14.60 4.27
C ARG A 56 7.84 -13.60 5.42
N LEU A 57 8.23 -12.36 5.17
CA LEU A 57 8.21 -11.29 6.17
C LEU A 57 6.78 -10.98 6.64
N VAL A 58 5.78 -10.97 5.75
CA VAL A 58 4.37 -10.81 6.16
C VAL A 58 3.97 -11.92 7.13
N GLN A 59 4.27 -13.18 6.81
CA GLN A 59 3.94 -14.30 7.70
C GLN A 59 4.62 -14.17 9.07
N GLN A 60 5.90 -13.78 9.09
CA GLN A 60 6.62 -13.53 10.33
C GLN A 60 5.98 -12.41 11.16
N LEU A 61 5.64 -11.27 10.55
CA LEU A 61 5.00 -10.16 11.23
C LEU A 61 3.61 -10.55 11.75
N LEU A 62 2.78 -11.22 10.94
CA LEU A 62 1.44 -11.64 11.36
C LEU A 62 1.44 -12.71 12.45
N SER A 63 2.52 -13.48 12.59
CA SER A 63 2.68 -14.43 13.69
C SER A 63 2.99 -13.77 15.05
N ASP A 64 3.38 -12.49 15.05
CA ASP A 64 3.66 -11.72 16.26
C ASP A 64 2.42 -10.91 16.69
N PRO A 65 1.75 -11.26 17.81
CA PRO A 65 0.59 -10.53 18.29
C PRO A 65 0.92 -9.07 18.67
N GLY A 66 2.19 -8.76 18.92
CA GLY A 66 2.67 -7.43 19.26
C GLY A 66 2.66 -6.45 18.08
N VAL A 67 2.46 -6.90 16.84
CA VAL A 67 2.50 -6.02 15.66
C VAL A 67 1.47 -4.90 15.74
N PHE A 68 0.24 -5.22 16.13
CA PHE A 68 -0.89 -4.28 16.12
C PHE A 68 -1.04 -3.44 17.39
N ILE A 69 -0.18 -3.69 18.38
CA ILE A 69 -0.08 -2.90 19.62
C ILE A 69 1.29 -2.23 19.75
N CYS A 70 2.04 -2.15 18.65
CA CYS A 70 3.42 -1.70 18.66
C CYS A 70 3.50 -0.19 18.93
N GLN A 71 4.09 0.16 20.09
CA GLN A 71 4.31 1.55 20.53
C GLN A 71 5.71 2.08 20.20
N ARG A 72 6.52 1.31 19.44
CA ARG A 72 7.82 1.82 18.96
C ARG A 72 7.61 2.84 17.86
N ALA A 73 8.49 3.83 17.81
CA ALA A 73 8.39 4.91 16.83
C ALA A 73 8.93 4.51 15.45
N ASN A 74 8.30 5.04 14.41
CA ASN A 74 8.78 5.10 13.03
C ASN A 74 9.27 3.75 12.47
N ARG A 75 10.57 3.59 12.19
CA ARG A 75 11.12 2.40 11.51
C ARG A 75 11.14 1.16 12.41
N GLU A 76 10.94 1.32 13.70
CA GLU A 76 10.83 0.19 14.61
C GLU A 76 9.38 -0.26 14.81
N ASN A 77 8.42 0.50 14.27
CA ASN A 77 7.01 0.18 14.37
C ASN A 77 6.64 -0.96 13.41
N ARG A 78 6.27 -2.11 13.98
CA ARG A 78 5.99 -3.34 13.20
C ARG A 78 4.70 -3.24 12.37
N ALA A 79 3.65 -2.57 12.86
CA ALA A 79 2.44 -2.35 12.07
C ALA A 79 2.73 -1.47 10.84
N LYS A 80 3.46 -0.38 11.02
CA LYS A 80 3.90 0.48 9.90
C LYS A 80 4.76 -0.30 8.91
N LEU A 81 5.68 -1.13 9.39
CA LEU A 81 6.49 -1.99 8.53
C LEU A 81 5.59 -2.94 7.73
N LEU A 82 4.65 -3.64 8.36
CA LEU A 82 3.72 -4.55 7.69
C LEU A 82 2.95 -3.86 6.56
N VAL A 83 2.38 -2.68 6.82
CA VAL A 83 1.72 -1.84 5.80
C VAL A 83 2.68 -1.47 4.67
N SER A 84 3.94 -1.16 4.99
CA SER A 84 4.96 -0.84 3.99
C SER A 84 5.34 -2.06 3.14
N VAL A 85 5.38 -3.25 3.73
CA VAL A 85 5.60 -4.52 3.02
C VAL A 85 4.46 -4.81 2.07
N PHE A 86 3.20 -4.70 2.49
CA PHE A 86 2.05 -4.86 1.58
C PHE A 86 2.06 -3.86 0.42
N THR A 87 2.48 -2.63 0.68
CA THR A 87 2.63 -1.61 -0.39
C THR A 87 3.73 -1.99 -1.39
N ALA A 88 4.83 -2.58 -0.93
CA ALA A 88 5.89 -3.07 -1.81
C ALA A 88 5.45 -4.32 -2.59
N LEU A 89 4.73 -5.24 -1.95
CA LEU A 89 4.14 -6.42 -2.60
C LEU A 89 3.16 -6.02 -3.71
N SER A 90 2.25 -5.08 -3.45
CA SER A 90 1.29 -4.63 -4.48
C SER A 90 2.00 -4.03 -5.70
N ARG A 91 3.11 -3.31 -5.48
CA ARG A 91 3.97 -2.79 -6.55
C ARG A 91 4.65 -3.91 -7.35
N LEU A 92 5.23 -4.89 -6.67
CA LEU A 92 5.87 -6.03 -7.31
C LEU A 92 4.87 -6.84 -8.14
N TYR A 93 3.71 -7.17 -7.57
CA TYR A 93 2.69 -7.95 -8.27
C TYR A 93 2.17 -7.23 -9.52
N LEU A 94 1.98 -5.92 -9.48
CA LEU A 94 1.63 -5.16 -10.67
C LEU A 94 2.77 -5.17 -11.72
N SER A 95 4.03 -5.04 -11.30
CA SER A 95 5.19 -5.10 -12.21
C SER A 95 5.39 -6.49 -12.81
N LEU A 96 5.03 -7.55 -12.08
CA LEU A 96 5.07 -8.95 -12.53
C LEU A 96 3.83 -9.35 -13.34
N GLY A 97 2.81 -8.48 -13.44
CA GLY A 97 1.54 -8.81 -14.08
C GLY A 97 0.66 -9.81 -13.30
N SER A 98 0.98 -10.07 -12.03
CA SER A 98 0.27 -11.01 -11.16
C SER A 98 -0.96 -10.35 -10.52
N ILE A 99 -2.04 -10.19 -11.29
CA ILE A 99 -3.26 -9.49 -10.85
C ILE A 99 -3.90 -10.16 -9.63
N ASP A 100 -4.05 -11.49 -9.62
CA ASP A 100 -4.64 -12.21 -8.48
C ASP A 100 -3.85 -11.97 -7.17
N SER A 101 -2.52 -11.95 -7.26
CA SER A 101 -1.66 -11.66 -6.11
C SER A 101 -1.78 -10.21 -5.67
N PHE A 102 -1.89 -9.27 -6.61
CA PHE A 102 -2.18 -7.87 -6.31
C PHE A 102 -3.52 -7.70 -5.58
N GLU A 103 -4.59 -8.34 -6.07
CA GLU A 103 -5.92 -8.34 -5.43
C GLU A 103 -5.89 -8.93 -4.02
N SER A 104 -5.13 -10.02 -3.82
CA SER A 104 -4.97 -10.67 -2.53
C SER A 104 -4.42 -9.73 -1.45
N VAL A 105 -3.60 -8.75 -1.83
CA VAL A 105 -3.08 -7.73 -0.89
C VAL A 105 -4.23 -6.91 -0.31
N GLY A 106 -5.18 -6.48 -1.15
CA GLY A 106 -6.37 -5.74 -0.71
C GLY A 106 -7.18 -6.54 0.31
N ILE A 107 -7.50 -7.79 -0.01
CA ILE A 107 -8.26 -8.70 0.86
C ILE A 107 -7.56 -8.87 2.21
N ARG A 108 -6.26 -9.18 2.22
CA ARG A 108 -5.49 -9.43 3.44
C ARG A 108 -5.42 -8.20 4.33
N VAL A 109 -5.21 -7.02 3.74
CA VAL A 109 -5.15 -5.75 4.49
C VAL A 109 -6.53 -5.39 5.04
N SER A 110 -7.61 -5.72 4.33
CA SER A 110 -8.98 -5.52 4.81
C SER A 110 -9.33 -6.41 6.01
N VAL A 111 -8.94 -7.69 5.99
CA VAL A 111 -9.08 -8.59 7.15
C VAL A 111 -8.33 -8.05 8.36
N ILE A 112 -7.10 -7.56 8.13
CA ILE A 112 -6.29 -6.97 9.19
C ILE A 112 -6.98 -5.73 9.76
N ILE A 113 -7.35 -4.75 8.92
CA ILE A 113 -7.87 -3.48 9.44
C ILE A 113 -9.12 -3.71 10.27
N ASP A 114 -10.00 -4.62 9.88
CA ASP A 114 -11.23 -4.94 10.61
C ASP A 114 -10.97 -5.40 12.06
N SER A 115 -9.82 -6.01 12.32
CA SER A 115 -9.44 -6.53 13.64
C SER A 115 -8.53 -5.62 14.48
N VAL A 116 -7.98 -4.56 13.88
CA VAL A 116 -6.92 -3.73 14.51
C VAL A 116 -7.50 -2.44 15.08
N ASP A 117 -7.20 -2.11 16.33
CA ASP A 117 -7.39 -0.75 16.84
C ASP A 117 -6.20 0.14 16.43
N LEU A 118 -6.43 1.09 15.51
CA LEU A 118 -5.41 2.04 15.09
C LEU A 118 -4.90 2.93 16.23
N THR A 119 -5.66 3.07 17.32
CA THR A 119 -5.23 3.85 18.50
C THR A 119 -4.26 3.09 19.40
N ALA A 120 -4.14 1.78 19.21
CA ALA A 120 -3.21 0.92 19.94
C ALA A 120 -1.80 0.88 19.31
N ILE A 121 -1.58 1.58 18.21
CA ILE A 121 -0.28 1.74 17.54
C ILE A 121 0.31 3.10 17.94
N ASP A 122 1.64 3.21 17.97
CA ASP A 122 2.33 4.51 18.10
C ASP A 122 1.69 5.59 17.19
N PRO A 123 1.23 6.73 17.74
CA PRO A 123 0.46 7.72 16.99
C PRO A 123 1.17 8.24 15.73
N ASP A 124 2.45 8.61 15.79
CA ASP A 124 3.17 9.13 14.62
C ASP A 124 3.33 8.05 13.55
N SER A 125 3.57 6.80 13.95
CA SER A 125 3.64 5.66 13.03
C SER A 125 2.30 5.35 12.37
N ALA A 126 1.20 5.37 13.12
CA ALA A 126 -0.15 5.21 12.59
C ALA A 126 -0.46 6.31 11.57
N TYR A 127 -0.20 7.58 11.91
CA TYR A 127 -0.42 8.73 11.03
C TYR A 127 0.40 8.62 9.73
N ARG A 128 1.70 8.33 9.84
CA ARG A 128 2.59 8.17 8.67
C ARG A 128 2.25 6.96 7.80
N SER A 129 1.55 5.97 8.36
CA SER A 129 1.11 4.77 7.61
C SER A 129 -0.15 5.01 6.79
N THR A 130 -0.91 6.07 7.07
CA THR A 130 -2.20 6.41 6.43
C THR A 130 -2.19 6.21 4.92
N ARG A 131 -1.21 6.81 4.23
CA ARG A 131 -1.16 6.78 2.76
C ARG A 131 -1.00 5.37 2.21
N ASN A 132 -0.11 4.60 2.81
CA ASN A 132 0.17 3.23 2.37
C ASN A 132 -0.97 2.28 2.74
N LEU A 133 -1.55 2.46 3.93
CA LEU A 133 -2.71 1.69 4.36
C LEU A 133 -3.90 1.92 3.43
N MET A 134 -4.20 3.19 3.11
CA MET A 134 -5.30 3.52 2.19
C MET A 134 -5.04 3.03 0.76
N ARG A 135 -3.80 3.04 0.27
CA ARG A 135 -3.47 2.44 -1.04
C ARG A 135 -3.79 0.96 -1.09
N CYS A 136 -3.41 0.22 -0.05
CA CYS A 136 -3.70 -1.21 0.01
C CYS A 136 -5.19 -1.49 0.13
N LEU A 137 -5.92 -0.74 0.96
CA LEU A 137 -7.39 -0.89 1.09
C LEU A 137 -8.14 -0.52 -0.19
N ALA A 138 -7.66 0.49 -0.92
CA ALA A 138 -8.27 0.90 -2.19
C ALA A 138 -8.19 -0.17 -3.30
N ILE A 139 -7.30 -1.16 -3.16
CA ILE A 139 -7.26 -2.34 -4.05
C ILE A 139 -8.59 -3.11 -3.96
N GLU A 140 -9.14 -3.29 -2.75
CA GLU A 140 -10.42 -3.98 -2.58
C GLU A 140 -11.58 -3.17 -3.20
N ALA A 141 -11.55 -1.85 -3.08
CA ALA A 141 -12.52 -0.99 -3.76
C ALA A 141 -12.43 -1.17 -5.28
N LEU A 142 -11.23 -1.10 -5.85
CA LEU A 142 -11.02 -1.30 -7.29
C LEU A 142 -11.54 -2.67 -7.75
N GLN A 143 -11.27 -3.73 -6.99
CA GLN A 143 -11.73 -5.08 -7.30
C GLN A 143 -13.26 -5.19 -7.20
N ALA A 144 -13.86 -4.66 -6.14
CA ALA A 144 -15.32 -4.66 -5.98
C ALA A 144 -16.03 -3.92 -7.11
N TRP A 145 -15.45 -2.80 -7.57
CA TRP A 145 -15.94 -2.11 -8.76
C TRP A 145 -15.85 -2.98 -10.01
N HIS A 146 -14.70 -3.60 -10.25
CA HIS A 146 -14.51 -4.44 -11.43
C HIS A 146 -15.46 -5.63 -11.48
N GLN A 147 -15.72 -6.24 -10.33
CA GLN A 147 -16.61 -7.39 -10.18
C GLN A 147 -18.10 -7.03 -10.08
N GLN A 148 -18.43 -5.74 -10.09
CA GLN A 148 -19.79 -5.26 -9.85
C GLN A 148 -20.37 -5.78 -8.51
N ASP A 149 -19.57 -5.78 -7.44
CA ASP A 149 -19.96 -6.17 -6.08
C ASP A 149 -20.21 -4.95 -5.17
N ALA A 150 -21.49 -4.63 -4.95
CA ALA A 150 -21.95 -3.49 -4.15
C ALA A 150 -21.64 -3.59 -2.66
N GLU A 151 -21.82 -4.77 -2.09
CA GLU A 151 -21.56 -4.95 -0.67
C GLU A 151 -20.07 -4.85 -0.38
N ARG A 152 -19.24 -5.47 -1.22
CA ARG A 152 -17.78 -5.37 -1.08
C ARG A 152 -17.27 -3.95 -1.29
N TRP A 153 -17.85 -3.21 -2.23
CA TRP A 153 -17.54 -1.79 -2.44
C TRP A 153 -17.90 -0.96 -1.20
N ARG A 154 -19.08 -1.16 -0.62
CA ARG A 154 -19.53 -0.48 0.59
C ARG A 154 -18.61 -0.77 1.78
N LEU A 155 -18.18 -2.02 1.95
CA LEU A 155 -17.22 -2.41 2.98
C LEU A 155 -15.85 -1.74 2.77
N ALA A 156 -15.34 -1.72 1.54
CA ALA A 156 -14.08 -1.03 1.22
C ALA A 156 -14.18 0.48 1.51
N CYS A 157 -15.28 1.13 1.15
CA CYS A 157 -15.57 2.53 1.50
C CYS A 157 -15.55 2.76 3.02
N HIS A 158 -16.18 1.87 3.78
CA HIS A 158 -16.21 1.96 5.25
C HIS A 158 -14.81 1.88 5.85
N ARG A 159 -13.98 0.93 5.39
CA ARG A 159 -12.59 0.76 5.84
C ARG A 159 -11.72 1.98 5.51
N LEU A 160 -11.86 2.53 4.30
CA LEU A 160 -11.16 3.75 3.90
C LEU A 160 -11.58 4.96 4.76
N ARG A 161 -12.89 5.10 5.03
CA ARG A 161 -13.41 6.16 5.89
C ARG A 161 -12.87 6.05 7.32
N ARG A 162 -12.77 4.83 7.85
CA ARG A 162 -12.18 4.60 9.18
C ARG A 162 -10.73 5.07 9.27
N VAL A 163 -9.91 4.82 8.25
CA VAL A 163 -8.51 5.30 8.20
C VAL A 163 -8.46 6.81 8.02
N HIS A 164 -9.33 7.37 7.18
CA HIS A 164 -9.49 8.81 7.00
C HIS A 164 -9.84 9.52 8.32
N ASP A 165 -10.86 9.04 9.03
CA ASP A 165 -11.33 9.65 10.27
C ASP A 165 -10.26 9.55 11.36
N HIS A 166 -9.54 8.43 11.42
CA HIS A 166 -8.40 8.28 12.31
C HIS A 166 -7.35 9.36 12.04
N CYS A 167 -6.85 9.52 10.80
CA CYS A 167 -5.77 10.48 10.53
C CYS A 167 -6.18 11.97 10.69
N HIS A 168 -7.48 12.25 10.75
CA HIS A 168 -8.03 13.59 11.02
C HIS A 168 -8.25 13.89 12.51
N ARG A 169 -7.94 12.97 13.43
CA ARG A 169 -8.05 13.24 14.86
C ARG A 169 -7.09 14.37 15.30
N PRO A 170 -7.50 15.23 16.26
CA PRO A 170 -6.67 16.36 16.73
C PRO A 170 -5.30 15.97 17.29
N CYS A 171 -5.15 14.74 17.80
CA CYS A 171 -3.87 14.24 18.31
C CYS A 171 -2.74 14.23 17.25
N PHE A 172 -3.07 14.35 15.96
CA PHE A 172 -2.11 14.40 14.86
C PHE A 172 -1.74 15.82 14.41
N ASP A 173 -2.34 16.87 14.98
CA ASP A 173 -2.10 18.27 14.57
C ASP A 173 -0.65 18.72 14.80
N ALA A 174 0.04 18.10 15.76
CA ALA A 174 1.45 18.35 16.06
C ALA A 174 2.43 17.41 15.33
N SER A 175 1.96 16.57 14.40
CA SER A 175 2.84 15.63 13.69
C SER A 175 3.88 16.38 12.84
N SER A 176 5.13 15.91 12.90
CA SER A 176 6.25 16.41 12.09
C SER A 176 6.35 15.72 10.72
N ALA A 177 5.27 15.09 10.25
CA ALA A 177 5.26 14.47 8.93
C ALA A 177 5.39 15.53 7.83
N GLN A 178 6.33 15.32 6.91
CA GLN A 178 6.53 16.21 5.76
C GLN A 178 5.48 16.01 4.66
N GLU A 179 4.85 14.84 4.63
CA GLU A 179 3.87 14.46 3.62
C GLU A 179 2.45 14.81 4.09
N ASP A 180 1.61 15.30 3.17
CA ASP A 180 0.21 15.62 3.46
C ASP A 180 -0.65 14.35 3.50
N HIS A 181 -0.62 13.66 4.64
CA HIS A 181 -1.39 12.42 4.85
C HIS A 181 -2.90 12.67 4.88
N ARG A 182 -3.36 13.81 5.41
CA ARG A 182 -4.78 14.18 5.48
C ARG A 182 -5.33 14.57 4.11
N GLY A 183 -4.58 15.36 3.33
CA GLY A 183 -4.92 15.67 1.95
C GLY A 183 -5.05 14.42 1.10
N PHE A 184 -4.07 13.52 1.17
CA PHE A 184 -4.15 12.24 0.47
C PHE A 184 -5.36 11.40 0.91
N ALA A 185 -5.68 11.37 2.21
CA ALA A 185 -6.83 10.62 2.70
C ALA A 185 -8.16 11.18 2.17
N ARG A 186 -8.31 12.51 2.09
CA ARG A 186 -9.48 13.15 1.48
C ARG A 186 -9.59 12.83 -0.01
N GLU A 187 -8.47 12.93 -0.74
CA GLU A 187 -8.42 12.64 -2.18
C GLU A 187 -8.78 11.18 -2.47
N MET A 188 -8.17 10.22 -1.75
CA MET A 188 -8.50 8.80 -1.89
C MET A 188 -9.96 8.50 -1.56
N LEU A 189 -10.51 9.10 -0.50
CA LEU A 189 -11.91 8.90 -0.16
C LEU A 189 -12.83 9.51 -1.22
N GLY A 190 -12.49 10.67 -1.80
CA GLY A 190 -13.24 11.26 -2.91
C GLY A 190 -13.17 10.44 -4.21
N ALA A 191 -12.06 9.74 -4.45
CA ALA A 191 -11.92 8.83 -5.58
C ALA A 191 -12.79 7.57 -5.45
N VAL A 192 -13.12 7.16 -4.22
CA VAL A 192 -13.86 5.92 -3.92
C VAL A 192 -15.30 6.16 -3.44
N ALA A 193 -15.63 7.30 -2.87
CA ALA A 193 -16.98 7.59 -2.39
C ALA A 193 -17.52 8.81 -3.14
N THR A 194 -18.63 8.64 -3.88
CA THR A 194 -19.44 9.78 -4.32
C THR A 194 -20.22 10.37 -3.15
N THR A 195 -20.46 11.67 -3.22
CA THR A 195 -21.14 12.48 -2.20
C THR A 195 -22.65 12.21 -2.08
N ASP A 196 -23.23 11.38 -2.95
CA ASP A 196 -24.68 11.21 -3.12
C ASP A 196 -25.30 10.06 -2.28
N GLY A 197 -24.51 9.30 -1.51
CA GLY A 197 -25.02 8.41 -0.47
C GLY A 197 -25.82 7.18 -0.94
N THR A 198 -26.00 7.00 -2.24
CA THR A 198 -26.65 5.81 -2.85
C THR A 198 -25.70 4.61 -2.94
N GLY A 199 -24.39 4.82 -2.72
CA GLY A 199 -23.40 3.77 -2.48
C GLY A 199 -23.05 2.88 -3.67
N TRP A 200 -23.71 3.04 -4.82
CA TRP A 200 -23.51 2.23 -6.01
C TRP A 200 -23.37 3.10 -7.25
N LEU A 201 -22.15 3.16 -7.79
CA LEU A 201 -21.86 3.92 -9.01
C LEU A 201 -22.24 3.08 -10.23
N VAL A 202 -23.44 3.33 -10.78
CA VAL A 202 -23.97 2.64 -11.97
C VAL A 202 -23.21 3.04 -13.25
N ALA A 203 -22.57 4.21 -13.25
CA ALA A 203 -21.67 4.64 -14.32
C ALA A 203 -20.55 5.49 -13.70
N LYS A 204 -19.41 4.87 -13.40
CA LYS A 204 -18.20 5.65 -13.15
C LYS A 204 -17.65 6.05 -14.50
N GLU A 205 -17.58 7.34 -14.75
CA GLU A 205 -16.82 7.86 -15.87
C GLU A 205 -15.37 7.37 -15.74
N ASP A 206 -14.78 6.91 -16.84
CA ASP A 206 -13.42 6.34 -16.91
C ASP A 206 -12.39 7.15 -16.10
N GLU A 207 -12.58 8.47 -16.00
CA GLU A 207 -11.70 9.38 -15.26
C GLU A 207 -11.61 9.09 -13.76
N GLN A 208 -12.72 8.77 -13.08
CA GLN A 208 -12.69 8.51 -11.63
C GLN A 208 -11.93 7.23 -11.30
N ILE A 209 -12.08 6.19 -12.12
CA ILE A 209 -11.35 4.93 -11.96
C ILE A 209 -9.87 5.12 -12.30
N HIS A 210 -9.54 5.85 -13.36
CA HIS A 210 -8.15 6.22 -13.63
C HIS A 210 -7.52 7.01 -12.48
N HIS A 211 -8.28 7.91 -11.85
CA HIS A 211 -7.84 8.65 -10.68
C HIS A 211 -7.57 7.71 -9.49
N LEU A 212 -8.51 6.82 -9.16
CA LEU A 212 -8.35 5.79 -8.12
C LEU A 212 -7.11 4.93 -8.35
N ILE A 213 -6.95 4.37 -9.55
CA ILE A 213 -5.78 3.57 -9.92
C ILE A 213 -4.50 4.39 -9.74
N THR A 214 -4.52 5.66 -10.12
CA THR A 214 -3.34 6.51 -9.95
C THR A 214 -3.01 6.75 -8.49
N LEU A 215 -4.00 6.93 -7.60
CA LEU A 215 -3.74 7.07 -6.15
C LEU A 215 -3.25 5.77 -5.51
N ILE A 216 -3.73 4.62 -5.99
CA ILE A 216 -3.18 3.30 -5.61
C ILE A 216 -1.69 3.23 -6.00
N ILE A 217 -1.29 3.82 -7.14
CA ILE A 217 0.08 3.73 -7.66
C ILE A 217 1.04 4.84 -7.19
N LYS A 218 0.51 6.04 -6.99
CA LYS A 218 1.28 7.25 -6.80
C LYS A 218 0.65 8.13 -5.73
N THR A 219 1.34 9.21 -5.43
CA THR A 219 0.85 10.23 -4.50
C THR A 219 -0.07 11.22 -5.18
N THR A 220 0.17 11.47 -6.45
CA THR A 220 -0.45 12.54 -7.23
C THR A 220 -0.86 12.00 -8.59
N PHE A 221 -2.02 12.46 -9.06
CA PHE A 221 -2.44 12.23 -10.43
C PHE A 221 -1.60 13.06 -11.39
N GLU A 222 -0.93 12.40 -12.33
CA GLU A 222 -0.20 13.07 -13.41
C GLU A 222 -0.55 12.39 -14.76
N PRO A 223 -1.24 13.10 -15.68
CA PRO A 223 -1.74 12.52 -16.94
C PRO A 223 -0.68 11.80 -17.78
N ARG A 224 0.59 12.23 -17.70
CA ARG A 224 1.71 11.61 -18.43
C ARG A 224 1.96 10.13 -18.11
N PHE A 225 1.48 9.63 -16.96
CA PHE A 225 1.64 8.22 -16.59
C PHE A 225 0.47 7.33 -17.02
N LEU A 226 -0.62 7.92 -17.53
CA LEU A 226 -1.80 7.17 -17.97
C LEU A 226 -1.50 6.03 -18.95
N PRO A 227 -0.60 6.16 -19.94
CA PRO A 227 -0.31 5.05 -20.86
C PRO A 227 0.23 3.81 -20.13
N LYS A 228 1.21 3.99 -19.23
CA LYS A 228 1.80 2.88 -18.45
C LYS A 228 0.77 2.28 -17.48
N ILE A 229 -0.03 3.14 -16.84
CA ILE A 229 -1.10 2.72 -15.93
C ILE A 229 -2.16 1.89 -16.66
N ARG A 230 -2.59 2.33 -17.85
CA ARG A 230 -3.56 1.61 -18.69
C ARG A 230 -3.07 0.23 -19.08
N VAL A 231 -1.78 0.09 -19.42
CA VAL A 231 -1.19 -1.22 -19.71
C VAL A 231 -1.17 -2.11 -18.46
N MET A 232 -0.75 -1.58 -17.31
CA MET A 232 -0.69 -2.34 -16.06
C MET A 232 -2.07 -2.78 -15.54
N PHE A 233 -3.11 -2.00 -15.84
CA PHE A 233 -4.49 -2.24 -15.40
C PHE A 233 -5.41 -2.61 -16.56
N ALA A 234 -4.85 -3.12 -17.67
CA ALA A 234 -5.63 -3.45 -18.86
C ALA A 234 -6.77 -4.44 -18.56
N SER A 235 -6.55 -5.39 -17.65
CA SER A 235 -7.59 -6.33 -17.18
C SER A 235 -8.77 -5.63 -16.52
N TYR A 236 -8.53 -4.54 -15.79
CA TYR A 236 -9.57 -3.77 -15.11
C TYR A 236 -10.33 -2.82 -16.04
N LEU A 237 -9.68 -2.36 -17.10
CA LEU A 237 -10.19 -1.33 -18.01
C LEU A 237 -10.78 -1.92 -19.30
N ALA A 238 -10.60 -3.22 -19.54
CA ALA A 238 -11.27 -3.91 -20.63
C ALA A 238 -12.79 -3.93 -20.37
N PRO A 239 -13.63 -3.69 -21.39
CA PRO A 239 -15.08 -3.86 -21.25
C PRO A 239 -15.39 -5.28 -20.78
N SER A 240 -16.23 -5.43 -19.77
CA SER A 240 -16.78 -6.73 -19.39
C SER A 240 -17.46 -7.36 -20.61
N GLN A 241 -17.03 -8.55 -21.02
CA GLN A 241 -17.70 -9.33 -22.07
C GLN A 241 -19.07 -9.83 -21.62
#